data_AF-A0A497NXR2-F1
#
_entry.id   AF-A0A497NXR2-F1
#
_cell.length_a   1.000
_cell.length_b   1.000
_cell.length_c   1.000
_cell.angle_alpha   90.00
_cell.angle_beta   90.00
_cell.angle_gamma   90.00
#
_symmetry.space_group_name_H-M   'P 1'
#
loop_
_entity.id
_entity.type
_entity.pdbx_description
1 polymer ?
#
loop_
_entity_poly.entity_id
_entity_poly.type
_entity_poly.pdbx_seq_one_letter_code
_entity_poly.pdbx_strand_id
1 'polypeptide(L)'
;RKIFCLKRGEELCGVIVYSYPPPTCFGRRLVLPKMSIKELNEKLSIISRVVVHPKYRTIGLGVKLVRETLDKAGTPHVEMPAVMAKYNPFAEKAGMRKIAEQPPPKEALAIAEVLSKLGFNIHLLGSEKYVLNKLNTLSDKEIRTIREAFIKHSHARFMKYFFCHMPFGRKEAYAKAVRQAILERLTRLIKVCGFLMQTKIYLFWENPNNSAKAKSSK
;
A
#
# COMPACT_ATOMS: atom_id res chain seq x y z
N ARG A 1 19.10 6.57 1.01
CA ARG A 1 18.51 6.97 -0.30
C ARG A 1 18.18 8.46 -0.26
N LYS A 2 17.84 9.07 -1.40
CA LYS A 2 17.72 10.53 -1.54
C LYS A 2 16.32 11.04 -1.22
N ILE A 3 16.27 12.27 -0.72
CA ILE A 3 15.05 13.06 -0.53
C ILE A 3 15.22 14.31 -1.38
N PHE A 4 14.18 14.68 -2.13
CA PHE A 4 14.18 15.93 -2.88
C PHE A 4 13.04 16.81 -2.40
N CYS A 5 13.32 18.10 -2.29
CA CYS A 5 12.34 19.12 -1.94
C CYS A 5 12.09 20.05 -3.13
N LEU A 6 10.83 20.43 -3.30
CA LEU A 6 10.41 21.49 -4.20
C LEU A 6 10.17 22.75 -3.37
N LYS A 7 10.86 23.83 -3.69
CA LYS A 7 10.72 25.13 -3.00
C LYS A 7 10.29 26.22 -3.97
N ARG A 8 9.57 27.22 -3.46
CA ARG A 8 9.27 28.48 -4.15
C ARG A 8 9.89 29.60 -3.32
N GLY A 9 11.03 30.12 -3.76
CA GLY A 9 11.89 30.93 -2.90
C GLY A 9 12.33 30.09 -1.69
N GLU A 10 12.05 30.57 -0.49
CA GLU A 10 12.36 29.86 0.76
C GLU A 10 11.26 28.88 1.21
N GLU A 11 10.05 28.99 0.65
CA GLU A 11 8.89 28.22 1.08
C GLU A 11 8.92 26.78 0.53
N LEU A 12 8.75 25.79 1.42
CA LEU A 12 8.69 24.38 1.04
C LEU A 12 7.31 24.02 0.46
N CYS A 13 7.26 23.67 -0.83
CA CYS A 13 6.02 23.36 -1.54
C CYS A 13 5.73 21.86 -1.63
N GLY A 14 6.77 21.02 -1.65
CA GLY A 14 6.59 19.57 -1.75
C GLY A 14 7.87 18.78 -1.50
N VAL A 15 7.71 17.48 -1.24
CA VAL A 15 8.80 16.55 -0.93
C VAL A 15 8.54 15.20 -1.59
N ILE A 16 9.59 14.59 -2.13
CA ILE A 16 9.60 13.21 -2.61
C ILE A 16 10.70 12.42 -1.89
N VAL A 17 10.37 11.21 -1.45
CA VAL A 17 11.26 10.36 -0.66
C VAL A 17 11.50 9.04 -1.41
N TYR A 18 12.74 8.83 -1.81
CA TYR A 18 13.21 7.56 -2.33
C TYR A 18 13.75 6.70 -1.19
N SER A 19 13.41 5.42 -1.21
CA SER A 19 13.81 4.44 -0.18
C SER A 19 14.35 3.16 -0.82
N TYR A 20 14.91 2.29 0.03
CA TYR A 20 15.26 0.93 -0.41
C TYR A 20 13.97 0.13 -0.64
N PRO A 21 13.91 -0.68 -1.70
CA PRO A 21 12.74 -1.46 -2.05
C PRO A 21 12.53 -2.58 -1.02
N PRO A 22 11.27 -2.94 -0.70
CA PRO A 22 11.01 -4.08 0.15
C PRO A 22 11.43 -5.40 -0.55
N PRO A 23 11.78 -6.45 0.21
CA PRO A 23 12.14 -7.75 -0.36
C PRO A 23 11.06 -8.31 -1.31
N THR A 24 9.78 -8.10 -0.94
CA THR A 24 8.63 -8.53 -1.73
C THR A 24 7.78 -7.33 -2.14
N CYS A 25 7.50 -7.20 -3.43
CA CYS A 25 6.56 -6.23 -3.99
C CYS A 25 5.77 -6.89 -5.13
N PHE A 26 4.47 -6.61 -5.21
CA PHE A 26 3.63 -7.14 -6.28
C PHE A 26 4.00 -6.49 -7.61
N GLY A 27 3.78 -7.17 -8.73
CA GLY A 27 4.05 -6.64 -10.08
C GLY A 27 5.53 -6.52 -10.46
N ARG A 28 6.47 -6.49 -9.49
CA ARG A 28 7.91 -6.36 -9.77
C ARG A 28 8.45 -7.46 -10.70
N ARG A 29 8.03 -8.70 -10.50
CA ARG A 29 8.47 -9.85 -11.33
C ARG A 29 8.02 -9.78 -12.79
N LEU A 30 7.08 -8.89 -13.13
CA LEU A 30 6.62 -8.69 -14.51
C LEU A 30 7.58 -7.79 -15.31
N VAL A 31 8.46 -7.06 -14.62
CA VAL A 31 9.39 -6.09 -15.24
C VAL A 31 10.85 -6.34 -14.90
N LEU A 32 11.12 -7.04 -13.79
CA LEU A 32 12.47 -7.33 -13.32
C LEU A 32 12.62 -8.82 -12.98
N PRO A 33 13.77 -9.43 -13.29
CA PRO A 33 14.06 -10.80 -12.91
C PRO A 33 14.19 -10.93 -11.38
N LYS A 34 14.24 -12.19 -10.91
CA LYS A 34 14.55 -12.47 -9.50
C LYS A 34 15.98 -12.02 -9.22
N MET A 35 16.14 -11.18 -8.20
CA MET A 35 17.42 -10.64 -7.75
C MET A 35 17.58 -10.85 -6.25
N SER A 36 18.83 -10.90 -5.80
CA SER A 36 19.16 -10.83 -4.38
C SER A 36 18.80 -9.45 -3.81
N ILE A 37 18.69 -9.34 -2.48
CA ILE A 37 18.41 -8.05 -1.82
C ILE A 37 19.52 -7.02 -2.08
N LYS A 38 20.77 -7.49 -2.21
CA LYS A 38 21.93 -6.64 -2.51
C LYS A 38 21.80 -6.01 -3.91
N GLU A 39 21.57 -6.84 -4.93
CA GLU A 39 21.34 -6.36 -6.30
C GLU A 39 20.12 -5.44 -6.39
N LEU A 40 19.06 -5.75 -5.65
CA LEU A 40 17.86 -4.92 -5.61
C LEU A 40 18.16 -3.54 -5.02
N ASN A 41 18.95 -3.49 -3.94
CA ASN A 41 19.40 -2.24 -3.31
C ASN A 41 20.38 -1.45 -4.20
N GLU A 42 21.06 -2.08 -5.15
CA GLU A 42 21.91 -1.38 -6.11
C GLU A 42 21.10 -0.86 -7.31
N LYS A 43 20.13 -1.66 -7.79
CA LYS A 43 19.46 -1.44 -9.08
C LYS A 43 18.08 -0.78 -9.00
N LEU A 44 17.46 -0.71 -7.83
CA LEU A 44 16.07 -0.27 -7.70
C LEU A 44 15.87 0.68 -6.52
N SER A 45 15.16 1.77 -6.77
CA SER A 45 14.63 2.65 -5.72
C SER A 45 13.11 2.57 -5.69
N ILE A 46 12.52 2.70 -4.50
CA ILE A 46 11.07 2.84 -4.36
C ILE A 46 10.70 4.28 -4.00
N ILE A 47 9.71 4.86 -4.68
CA ILE A 47 9.08 6.11 -4.24
C ILE A 47 8.16 5.76 -3.07
N SER A 48 8.58 6.13 -1.87
CA SER A 48 7.86 5.81 -0.64
C SER A 48 6.84 6.88 -0.26
N ARG A 49 7.11 8.15 -0.60
CA ARG A 49 6.23 9.29 -0.35
C ARG A 49 6.40 10.35 -1.43
N VAL A 50 5.27 10.92 -1.85
CA VAL A 50 5.19 12.17 -2.61
C VAL A 50 4.17 13.04 -1.88
N VAL A 51 4.61 14.21 -1.40
CA VAL A 51 3.78 15.13 -0.63
C VAL A 51 3.85 16.49 -1.30
N VAL A 52 2.69 17.06 -1.59
CA VAL A 52 2.54 18.45 -2.02
C VAL A 52 1.68 19.17 -1.01
N HIS A 53 2.17 20.30 -0.53
CA HIS A 53 1.47 21.13 0.44
C HIS A 53 0.10 21.54 -0.13
N PRO A 54 -1.00 21.49 0.65
CA PRO A 54 -2.37 21.76 0.15
C PRO A 54 -2.51 23.03 -0.69
N LYS A 55 -1.89 24.13 -0.26
CA LYS A 55 -1.84 25.44 -0.96
C LYS A 55 -1.33 25.35 -2.40
N TYR A 56 -0.50 24.36 -2.72
CA TYR A 56 0.15 24.20 -4.02
C TYR A 56 -0.31 22.94 -4.77
N ARG A 57 -1.44 22.34 -4.36
CA ARG A 57 -2.03 21.23 -5.10
C ARG A 57 -2.66 21.74 -6.41
N THR A 58 -3.06 20.80 -7.26
CA THR A 58 -3.75 21.03 -8.56
C THR A 58 -3.00 21.81 -9.65
N ILE A 59 -1.82 22.37 -9.38
CA ILE A 59 -0.98 23.08 -10.38
C ILE A 59 0.15 22.22 -10.98
N GLY A 60 0.06 20.89 -10.87
CA GLY A 60 1.00 19.96 -11.50
C GLY A 60 2.34 19.72 -10.77
N LEU A 61 2.54 20.29 -9.57
CA LEU A 61 3.81 20.12 -8.83
C LEU A 61 4.17 18.66 -8.53
N GLY A 62 3.18 17.79 -8.32
CA GLY A 62 3.44 16.36 -8.11
C GLY A 62 4.03 15.67 -9.33
N VAL A 63 3.55 16.03 -10.53
CA VAL A 63 4.10 15.53 -11.80
C VAL A 63 5.52 16.04 -12.00
N LYS A 64 5.73 17.35 -11.81
CA LYS A 64 7.05 17.99 -11.89
C LYS A 64 8.06 17.32 -10.97
N LEU A 65 7.69 17.14 -9.70
CA LEU A 65 8.58 16.59 -8.68
C LEU A 65 8.99 15.15 -8.98
N VAL A 66 8.06 14.30 -9.45
CA VAL A 66 8.41 12.93 -9.86
C VAL A 66 9.31 12.98 -11.10
N ARG A 67 8.86 13.66 -12.17
CA ARG A 67 9.57 13.70 -13.46
C ARG A 67 11.01 14.17 -13.34
N GLU A 68 11.25 15.24 -12.59
CA GLU A 68 12.57 15.86 -12.43
C GLU A 68 13.52 15.14 -11.46
N THR A 69 13.04 14.09 -10.77
CA THR A 69 13.82 13.37 -9.75
C THR A 69 14.00 11.88 -10.03
N LEU A 70 13.25 11.31 -10.99
CA LEU A 70 13.34 9.89 -11.36
C LEU A 70 14.76 9.50 -11.78
N ASP A 71 15.38 10.30 -12.64
CA ASP A 71 16.77 10.16 -13.11
C ASP A 71 17.81 10.43 -12.00
N LYS A 72 17.48 11.32 -11.07
CA LYS A 72 18.35 11.68 -9.93
C LYS A 72 18.30 10.69 -8.77
N ALA A 73 17.39 9.72 -8.79
CA ALA A 73 17.23 8.70 -7.75
C ALA A 73 18.51 7.87 -7.52
N GLY A 74 19.38 7.79 -8.54
CA GLY A 74 20.66 7.09 -8.47
C GLY A 74 20.56 5.58 -8.69
N THR A 75 19.47 5.11 -9.27
CA THR A 75 19.28 3.71 -9.66
C THR A 75 18.74 3.61 -11.09
N PRO A 76 19.06 2.53 -11.82
CA PRO A 76 18.56 2.32 -13.18
C PRO A 76 17.03 2.22 -13.25
N HIS A 77 16.39 1.77 -12.17
CA HIS A 77 14.94 1.58 -12.10
C HIS A 77 14.34 2.26 -10.88
N VAL A 78 13.09 2.67 -11.00
CA VAL A 78 12.27 3.19 -9.90
C VAL A 78 10.91 2.51 -9.90
N GLU A 79 10.49 1.99 -8.75
CA GLU A 79 9.14 1.44 -8.54
C GLU A 79 8.28 2.35 -7.64
N MET A 80 6.97 2.32 -7.85
CA MET A 80 6.00 2.99 -6.98
C MET A 80 4.71 2.18 -6.87
N PRO A 81 4.56 1.34 -5.82
CA PRO A 81 3.26 0.78 -5.47
C PRO A 81 2.39 1.86 -4.83
N ALA A 82 1.26 2.20 -5.47
CA ALA A 82 0.39 3.28 -5.02
C ALA A 82 -1.09 2.92 -5.13
N VAL A 83 -1.86 3.25 -4.09
CA VAL A 83 -3.33 3.24 -4.12
C VAL A 83 -3.84 4.47 -4.87
N MET A 84 -3.20 5.63 -4.64
CA MET A 84 -3.60 6.91 -5.24
C MET A 84 -3.49 6.95 -6.76
N ALA A 85 -2.66 6.09 -7.35
CA ALA A 85 -2.51 5.98 -8.79
C ALA A 85 -3.82 5.60 -9.51
N LYS A 86 -4.79 4.98 -8.81
CA LYS A 86 -6.12 4.71 -9.37
C LYS A 86 -6.92 6.00 -9.63
N TYR A 87 -6.70 7.02 -8.82
CA TYR A 87 -7.49 8.25 -8.84
C TYR A 87 -6.81 9.40 -9.57
N ASN A 88 -5.47 9.42 -9.54
CA ASN A 88 -4.69 10.47 -10.18
C ASN A 88 -3.48 9.88 -10.91
N PRO A 89 -3.42 9.99 -12.26
CA PRO A 89 -2.33 9.45 -13.07
C PRO A 89 -1.07 10.35 -13.05
N PHE A 90 -0.79 11.05 -11.94
CA PHE A 90 0.32 12.00 -11.87
C PHE A 90 1.68 11.34 -12.13
N ALA A 91 1.86 10.09 -11.70
CA ALA A 91 3.07 9.33 -11.93
C ALA A 91 3.20 8.86 -13.39
N GLU A 92 2.09 8.48 -14.02
CA GLU A 92 2.07 8.14 -15.45
C GLU A 92 2.39 9.37 -16.30
N LYS A 93 1.77 10.51 -15.98
CA LYS A 93 2.11 11.81 -16.57
C LYS A 93 3.58 12.19 -16.33
N ALA A 94 4.19 11.75 -15.23
CA ALA A 94 5.61 11.98 -14.96
C ALA A 94 6.56 11.04 -15.73
N GLY A 95 6.03 10.08 -16.48
CA GLY A 95 6.79 9.14 -17.31
C GLY A 95 6.88 7.72 -16.74
N MET A 96 6.24 7.42 -15.60
CA MET A 96 6.16 6.04 -15.12
C MET A 96 5.13 5.25 -15.93
N ARG A 97 5.27 3.93 -16.01
CA ARG A 97 4.35 3.03 -16.69
C ARG A 97 3.54 2.22 -15.68
N LYS A 98 2.22 2.16 -15.86
CA LYS A 98 1.35 1.23 -15.12
C LYS A 98 1.61 -0.18 -15.59
N ILE A 99 2.03 -1.06 -14.68
CA ILE A 99 2.41 -2.45 -15.00
C ILE A 99 1.33 -3.43 -14.58
N ALA A 100 0.81 -3.28 -13.35
CA ALA A 100 -0.13 -4.23 -12.79
C ALA A 100 -1.07 -3.55 -11.79
N GLU A 101 -2.26 -4.14 -11.65
CA GLU A 101 -3.26 -3.76 -10.67
C GLU A 101 -3.55 -4.96 -9.77
N GLN A 102 -3.45 -4.76 -8.46
CA GLN A 102 -3.75 -5.76 -7.44
C GLN A 102 -5.11 -5.44 -6.82
N PRO A 103 -6.16 -6.21 -7.14
CA PRO A 103 -7.44 -6.07 -6.46
C PRO A 103 -7.34 -6.53 -5.00
N PRO A 104 -8.32 -6.18 -4.16
CA PRO A 104 -8.43 -6.71 -2.80
C PRO A 104 -8.45 -8.24 -2.78
N PRO A 105 -7.86 -8.87 -1.75
CA PRO A 105 -7.92 -10.32 -1.60
C PRO A 105 -9.37 -10.78 -1.32
N LYS A 106 -9.73 -11.97 -1.81
CA LYS A 106 -11.07 -12.55 -1.70
C LYS A 106 -11.55 -12.64 -0.26
N GLU A 107 -10.64 -12.91 0.67
CA GLU A 107 -10.89 -12.99 2.10
C GLU A 107 -11.35 -11.64 2.67
N ALA A 108 -10.70 -10.55 2.27
CA ALA A 108 -11.09 -9.21 2.71
C ALA A 108 -12.43 -8.78 2.09
N LEU A 109 -12.70 -9.17 0.84
CA LEU A 109 -13.98 -8.92 0.18
C LEU A 109 -15.14 -9.62 0.92
N ALA A 110 -14.96 -10.89 1.28
CA ALA A 110 -15.98 -11.65 2.02
C ALA A 110 -16.26 -11.06 3.41
N ILE A 111 -15.22 -10.63 4.13
CA ILE A 111 -15.38 -9.95 5.43
C ILE A 111 -16.07 -8.59 5.25
N ALA A 112 -15.68 -7.82 4.23
CA ALA A 112 -16.31 -6.54 3.93
C ALA A 112 -17.80 -6.70 3.61
N GLU A 113 -18.20 -7.76 2.91
CA GLU A 113 -19.62 -8.05 2.66
C GLU A 113 -20.40 -8.30 3.95
N VAL A 114 -19.84 -9.09 4.89
CA VAL A 114 -20.45 -9.32 6.21
C VAL A 114 -20.57 -8.00 6.98
N LEU A 115 -19.52 -7.18 7.01
CA LEU A 115 -19.55 -5.86 7.66
C LEU A 115 -20.59 -4.94 7.02
N SER A 116 -20.73 -4.96 5.69
CA SER A 116 -21.74 -4.17 4.97
C SER A 116 -23.16 -4.56 5.38
N LYS A 117 -23.44 -5.87 5.54
CA LYS A 117 -24.75 -6.37 5.99
C LYS A 117 -25.08 -5.95 7.43
N LEU A 118 -24.07 -5.71 8.25
CA LEU A 118 -24.21 -5.17 9.62
C LEU A 118 -24.22 -3.62 9.65
N GLY A 119 -24.32 -2.97 8.49
CA GLY A 119 -24.45 -1.53 8.36
C GLY A 119 -23.14 -0.76 8.55
N PHE A 120 -21.98 -1.38 8.36
CA PHE A 120 -20.72 -0.65 8.25
C PHE A 120 -20.59 0.01 6.87
N ASN A 121 -20.11 1.25 6.87
CA ASN A 121 -19.65 1.91 5.66
C ASN A 121 -18.22 1.45 5.35
N ILE A 122 -18.06 0.72 4.25
CA ILE A 122 -16.79 0.12 3.81
C ILE A 122 -15.70 1.18 3.56
N HIS A 123 -16.08 2.40 3.18
CA HIS A 123 -15.14 3.50 2.97
C HIS A 123 -14.58 4.08 4.28
N LEU A 124 -15.26 3.87 5.41
CA LEU A 124 -14.89 4.39 6.71
C LEU A 124 -14.20 3.36 7.62
N LEU A 125 -13.93 2.14 7.13
CA LEU A 125 -13.25 1.10 7.91
C LEU A 125 -11.84 1.51 8.37
N GLY A 126 -11.22 2.50 7.71
CA GLY A 126 -9.94 3.05 8.14
C GLY A 126 -9.99 3.90 9.42
N SER A 127 -11.17 4.36 9.84
CA SER A 127 -11.39 5.22 11.01
C SER A 127 -11.68 4.37 12.25
N GLU A 128 -10.73 4.32 13.19
CA GLU A 128 -10.90 3.55 14.44
C GLU A 128 -12.08 4.07 15.27
N LYS A 129 -12.27 5.39 15.31
CA LYS A 129 -13.41 6.02 16.02
C LYS A 129 -14.75 5.58 15.44
N TYR A 130 -14.89 5.60 14.11
CA TYR A 130 -16.11 5.17 13.44
C TYR A 130 -16.40 3.70 13.73
N VAL A 131 -15.40 2.83 13.55
CA VAL A 131 -15.54 1.40 13.72
C VAL A 131 -15.87 1.04 15.17
N LEU A 132 -15.19 1.64 16.15
CA LEU A 132 -15.44 1.38 17.57
C LEU A 132 -16.86 1.82 17.96
N ASN A 133 -17.27 3.03 17.55
CA ASN A 133 -18.63 3.52 17.80
C ASN A 133 -19.67 2.57 17.20
N LYS A 134 -19.44 2.10 15.97
CA LYS A 134 -20.35 1.15 15.32
C LYS A 134 -20.38 -0.18 16.06
N LEU A 135 -19.24 -0.73 16.47
CA LEU A 135 -19.16 -1.97 17.25
C LEU A 135 -19.92 -1.89 18.57
N ASN A 136 -19.87 -0.74 19.26
CA ASN A 136 -20.61 -0.53 20.52
C ASN A 136 -22.13 -0.52 20.35
N THR A 137 -22.63 -0.27 19.13
CA THR A 137 -24.08 -0.31 18.83
C THR A 137 -24.59 -1.68 18.45
N LEU A 138 -23.70 -2.67 18.27
CA LEU A 138 -24.08 -4.02 17.82
C LEU A 138 -24.37 -4.92 19.01
N SER A 139 -25.27 -5.88 18.79
CA SER A 139 -25.55 -6.97 19.71
C SER A 139 -24.38 -7.96 19.76
N ASP A 140 -24.30 -8.73 20.86
CA ASP A 140 -23.30 -9.80 21.01
C ASP A 140 -23.37 -10.84 19.87
N LYS A 141 -24.56 -11.10 19.33
CA LYS A 141 -24.75 -12.03 18.20
C LYS A 141 -24.07 -11.49 16.94
N GLU A 142 -24.21 -10.20 16.65
CA GLU A 142 -23.58 -9.56 15.50
C GLU A 142 -22.06 -9.50 15.65
N ILE A 143 -21.57 -9.21 16.87
CA ILE A 143 -20.13 -9.23 17.16
C ILE A 143 -19.55 -10.63 16.96
N ARG A 144 -20.26 -11.69 17.36
CA ARG A 144 -19.86 -13.08 17.09
C ARG A 144 -19.79 -13.37 15.58
N THR A 145 -20.78 -12.93 14.80
CA THR A 145 -20.76 -13.05 13.33
C THR A 145 -19.52 -12.38 12.71
N ILE A 146 -19.13 -11.20 13.20
CA ILE A 146 -17.91 -10.52 12.74
C ILE A 146 -16.67 -11.37 13.07
N ARG A 147 -16.56 -11.85 14.31
CA ARG A 147 -15.43 -12.71 14.73
C ARG A 147 -15.34 -13.97 13.87
N GLU A 148 -16.46 -14.62 13.61
CA GLU A 148 -16.52 -15.82 12.77
C GLU A 148 -16.10 -15.54 11.32
N ALA A 149 -16.51 -14.40 10.75
CA ALA A 149 -16.07 -13.99 9.41
C ALA A 149 -14.55 -13.85 9.33
N PHE A 150 -13.90 -13.24 10.32
CA PHE A 150 -12.44 -13.12 10.39
C PHE A 150 -11.71 -14.45 10.59
N ILE A 151 -12.36 -15.44 11.22
CA ILE A 151 -11.82 -16.79 11.42
C ILE A 151 -11.92 -17.60 10.12
N LYS A 152 -13.10 -17.57 9.48
CA LYS A 152 -13.39 -18.28 8.23
C LYS A 152 -12.53 -17.77 7.08
N HIS A 153 -12.41 -16.44 6.96
CA HIS A 153 -11.66 -15.77 5.91
C HIS A 153 -10.30 -15.29 6.43
N SER A 154 -9.53 -16.24 6.97
CA SER A 154 -8.21 -15.96 7.54
C SER A 154 -7.22 -15.53 6.44
N HIS A 155 -6.49 -14.44 6.66
CA HIS A 155 -5.48 -13.94 5.73
C HIS A 155 -4.18 -13.63 6.48
N ALA A 156 -3.02 -13.80 5.84
CA ALA A 156 -1.70 -13.65 6.47
C ALA A 156 -1.51 -12.30 7.18
N ARG A 157 -2.09 -11.21 6.63
CA ARG A 157 -2.03 -9.89 7.29
C ARG A 157 -2.89 -9.75 8.53
N PHE A 158 -3.99 -10.50 8.64
CA PHE A 158 -4.77 -10.57 9.88
C PHE A 158 -4.03 -11.39 10.94
N MET A 159 -3.40 -12.50 10.54
CA MET A 159 -2.61 -13.33 11.46
C MET A 159 -1.40 -12.58 12.02
N LYS A 160 -0.64 -11.87 11.16
CA LYS A 160 0.51 -11.05 11.58
C LYS A 160 0.15 -9.97 12.60
N TYR A 161 -1.10 -9.52 12.62
CA TYR A 161 -1.56 -8.55 13.61
C TYR A 161 -1.59 -9.14 15.03
N PHE A 162 -2.01 -10.40 15.17
CA PHE A 162 -2.01 -11.10 16.46
C PHE A 162 -0.65 -11.70 16.82
N PHE A 163 0.12 -12.11 15.81
CA PHE A 163 1.40 -12.79 16.01
C PHE A 163 2.49 -12.15 15.15
N CYS A 164 3.11 -11.08 15.64
CA CYS A 164 4.21 -10.40 14.96
C CYS A 164 5.43 -11.30 14.73
N HIS A 165 5.70 -12.23 15.65
CA HIS A 165 6.85 -13.16 15.61
C HIS A 165 6.54 -14.52 14.97
N MET A 166 5.29 -14.80 14.60
CA MET A 166 4.89 -16.05 13.93
C MET A 166 4.10 -15.75 12.66
N PRO A 167 4.78 -15.56 11.51
CA PRO A 167 4.13 -15.17 10.25
C PRO A 167 3.14 -16.22 9.71
N PHE A 168 3.19 -17.45 10.22
CA PHE A 168 2.30 -18.57 9.90
C PHE A 168 1.64 -19.16 11.16
N GLY A 169 1.27 -18.30 12.13
CA GLY A 169 0.66 -18.73 13.40
C GLY A 169 -0.43 -19.79 13.19
N ARG A 170 -0.49 -20.80 14.07
CA ARG A 170 -1.43 -21.92 13.97
C ARG A 170 -2.86 -21.37 13.86
N LYS A 171 -3.62 -21.79 12.83
CA LYS A 171 -4.99 -21.31 12.55
C LYS A 171 -5.88 -21.36 13.80
N GLU A 172 -5.69 -22.37 14.65
CA GLU A 172 -6.40 -22.53 15.92
C GLU A 172 -6.07 -21.43 16.94
N ALA A 173 -4.80 -21.06 17.07
CA ALA A 173 -4.36 -19.99 17.97
C ALA A 173 -4.92 -18.63 17.51
N TYR A 174 -4.94 -18.39 16.20
CA TYR A 174 -5.59 -17.21 15.62
C TYR A 174 -7.10 -17.22 15.88
N ALA A 175 -7.78 -18.35 15.68
CA ALA A 175 -9.21 -18.46 15.95
C ALA A 175 -9.54 -18.16 17.42
N LYS A 176 -8.76 -18.71 18.36
CA LYS A 176 -8.92 -18.42 19.79
C LYS A 176 -8.68 -16.94 20.10
N ALA A 177 -7.63 -16.35 19.53
CA ALA A 177 -7.30 -14.94 19.75
C ALA A 177 -8.39 -13.98 19.22
N VAL A 178 -8.98 -14.28 18.05
CA VAL A 178 -10.10 -13.49 17.50
C VAL A 178 -11.37 -13.66 18.35
N ARG A 179 -11.66 -14.88 18.83
CA ARG A 179 -12.81 -15.13 19.72
C ARG A 179 -12.71 -14.40 21.05
N GLN A 180 -11.51 -14.20 21.58
CA GLN A 180 -11.28 -13.53 22.87
C GLN A 180 -10.91 -12.05 22.74
N ALA A 181 -10.88 -11.50 21.51
CA ALA A 181 -10.44 -10.13 21.28
C ALA A 181 -11.44 -9.10 21.83
N ILE A 182 -10.95 -8.17 22.64
CA ILE A 182 -11.68 -6.96 23.05
C ILE A 182 -12.06 -6.10 21.84
N LEU A 183 -13.04 -5.21 22.00
CA LEU A 183 -13.59 -4.40 20.91
C LEU A 183 -12.55 -3.52 20.23
N GLU A 184 -11.56 -3.01 20.97
CA GLU A 184 -10.46 -2.20 20.45
C GLU A 184 -9.55 -3.01 19.52
N ARG A 185 -9.31 -4.29 19.87
CA ARG A 185 -8.53 -5.19 19.01
C ARG A 185 -9.32 -5.56 17.75
N LEU A 186 -10.62 -5.80 17.88
CA LEU A 186 -11.50 -6.06 16.74
C LEU A 186 -11.58 -4.84 15.80
N THR A 187 -11.67 -3.64 16.38
CA THR A 187 -11.62 -2.36 15.65
C THR A 187 -10.37 -2.26 14.78
N ARG A 188 -9.20 -2.55 15.35
CA ARG A 188 -7.93 -2.52 14.61
C ARG A 188 -7.87 -3.60 13.53
N LEU A 189 -8.46 -4.78 13.76
CA LEU A 189 -8.55 -5.84 12.75
C LEU A 189 -9.41 -5.42 11.56
N ILE A 190 -10.55 -4.77 11.82
CA ILE A 190 -11.43 -4.17 10.80
C ILE A 190 -10.69 -3.08 10.02
N LYS A 191 -9.88 -2.26 10.69
CA LYS A 191 -9.00 -1.28 10.02
C LYS A 191 -7.99 -1.94 9.07
N VAL A 192 -7.40 -3.07 9.45
CA VAL A 192 -6.54 -3.86 8.55
C VAL A 192 -7.33 -4.37 7.35
N CYS A 193 -8.60 -4.77 7.54
CA CYS A 193 -9.50 -5.14 6.44
C CYS A 193 -9.72 -3.96 5.49
N GLY A 194 -9.99 -2.76 6.02
CA GLY A 194 -10.08 -1.52 5.24
C GLY A 194 -8.82 -1.24 4.41
N PHE A 195 -7.63 -1.48 4.96
CA PHE A 195 -6.37 -1.37 4.20
C PHE A 195 -6.24 -2.43 3.10
N LEU A 196 -6.69 -3.67 3.35
CA LEU A 196 -6.66 -4.75 2.36
C LEU A 196 -7.64 -4.52 1.21
N MET A 197 -8.75 -3.84 1.49
CA MET A 197 -9.77 -3.44 0.52
C MET A 197 -9.30 -2.39 -0.49
N GLN A 198 -8.12 -1.82 -0.32
CA GLN A 198 -7.56 -0.86 -1.26
C GLN A 198 -6.89 -1.57 -2.44
N THR A 199 -7.41 -1.31 -3.65
CA THR A 199 -6.74 -1.65 -4.91
C THR A 199 -5.40 -0.93 -4.98
N LYS A 200 -4.33 -1.67 -5.28
CA LYS A 200 -2.98 -1.10 -5.43
C LYS A 200 -2.56 -1.19 -6.88
N ILE A 201 -1.96 -0.13 -7.40
CA ILE A 201 -1.36 -0.11 -8.72
C ILE A 201 0.16 -0.11 -8.58
N TYR A 202 0.82 -0.95 -9.36
CA TYR A 202 2.28 -1.01 -9.44
C TYR A 202 2.72 -0.21 -10.67
N LEU A 203 3.44 0.88 -10.40
CA LEU A 203 4.04 1.73 -11.41
C LEU A 203 5.55 1.50 -11.45
N PHE A 204 6.12 1.56 -12.64
CA PHE A 204 7.53 1.32 -12.88
C PHE A 204 8.11 2.33 -13.84
N TRP A 205 9.33 2.74 -13.58
CA TRP A 205 10.12 3.59 -14.46
C TRP A 205 11.49 2.98 -14.66
N GLU A 206 11.95 3.04 -15.91
CA GLU A 206 13.27 2.62 -16.33
C GLU A 206 13.99 3.82 -16.91
N ASN A 207 15.27 4.00 -16.53
CA ASN A 207 16.07 5.09 -17.05
C ASN A 207 16.30 4.94 -18.56
N PRO A 208 15.82 5.88 -19.40
CA PRO A 208 15.99 5.80 -20.85
C PRO A 208 17.45 5.64 -21.27
N ASN A 209 18.38 6.26 -20.55
CA ASN A 209 19.81 6.22 -20.87
C ASN A 209 20.43 4.82 -20.71
N ASN A 210 19.85 3.97 -19.86
CA ASN A 210 20.29 2.57 -19.73
C ASN A 210 19.63 1.67 -20.78
N SER A 211 18.39 1.95 -21.16
CA SER A 211 17.70 1.20 -22.22
C SER A 211 18.36 1.37 -23.60
N ALA A 212 18.97 2.53 -23.86
CA ALA A 212 19.76 2.79 -25.07
C ALA A 212 21.07 1.99 -25.10
N LYS A 213 21.80 1.93 -23.97
CA LYS A 213 23.06 1.16 -23.86
C LYS A 213 22.85 -0.35 -24.01
N ALA A 214 21.71 -0.87 -23.56
CA ALA A 214 21.36 -2.29 -23.72
C ALA A 214 20.97 -2.66 -25.17
N LYS A 215 20.57 -1.68 -25.99
CA LYS A 215 20.25 -1.87 -27.41
C LYS A 215 21.47 -1.71 -28.33
N SER A 216 22.49 -0.95 -27.92
CA SER A 216 23.74 -0.76 -28.66
C SER A 216 24.83 -1.80 -28.36
N SER A 217 24.53 -2.77 -27.48
CA SER A 217 25.44 -3.85 -27.07
C SER A 217 24.93 -5.24 -27.48
N LYS A 218 23.96 -5.28 -28.39
CA LYS A 218 23.55 -6.44 -29.17
C LYS A 218 23.87 -6.16 -30.63
#